data_AF-A0A972GCT7-F1
#
_entry.id   AF-A0A972GCT7-F1
#
_cell.length_a   1.000
_cell.length_b   1.000
_cell.length_c   1.000
_cell.angle_alpha   90.00
_cell.angle_beta   90.00
_cell.angle_gamma   90.00
#
_symmetry.space_group_name_H-M   'P 1'
#
loop_
_entity.id
_entity.type
_entity.pdbx_description
1 polymer ?
#
loop_
_entity_poly.entity_id
_entity_poly.type
_entity_poly.pdbx_seq_one_letter_code
_entity_poly.pdbx_strand_id
1 'polypeptide(L)'
;MTDDAYVGKTVGQDTKATNIGEAAQIVQEEAKSVAQIMGELIADAQQLVRKEFELAKEEVKSEVSKVQQGAISLGIGIGVTAIGSMLLLIMCVHLLTDIFLLELWLSYLIVGGTLAFIGIILLLIGRSRLQSVDPAPRATISNVRKDIEWVQEQTPSSKK
;
A
#
# COMPACT_ATOMS: atom_id res chain seq x y z
N MET A 1 -47.68 70.25 -58.37
CA MET A 1 -46.33 69.75 -58.68
C MET A 1 -45.65 69.59 -57.33
N THR A 2 -45.92 68.45 -56.68
CA THR A 2 -44.96 67.34 -56.45
C THR A 2 -44.00 67.67 -55.32
N ASP A 3 -44.24 67.13 -54.12
CA ASP A 3 -43.27 66.25 -53.45
C ASP A 3 -43.88 65.65 -52.18
N ASP A 4 -44.63 64.55 -52.34
CA ASP A 4 -44.89 63.59 -51.27
C ASP A 4 -43.81 62.53 -51.40
N ALA A 5 -42.69 62.73 -50.73
CA ALA A 5 -41.62 61.75 -50.69
C ALA A 5 -41.08 61.64 -49.26
N TYR A 6 -40.89 60.39 -48.84
CA TYR A 6 -40.15 59.94 -47.66
C TYR A 6 -40.93 59.86 -46.34
N VAL A 7 -42.03 59.08 -46.32
CA VAL A 7 -42.41 58.30 -45.13
C VAL A 7 -41.99 56.86 -45.35
N GLY A 8 -40.85 56.48 -44.78
CA GLY A 8 -40.38 55.10 -44.83
C GLY A 8 -38.93 54.96 -44.43
N LYS A 9 -38.65 54.95 -43.12
CA LYS A 9 -37.40 54.36 -42.62
C LYS A 9 -37.54 53.81 -41.20
N THR A 10 -37.62 52.48 -41.17
CA THR A 10 -36.86 51.58 -40.27
C THR A 10 -36.87 51.89 -38.76
N VAL A 11 -37.91 51.44 -38.06
CA VAL A 11 -37.92 51.32 -36.58
C VAL A 11 -37.58 49.89 -36.11
N GLY A 12 -37.22 48.98 -37.02
CA GLY A 12 -37.12 47.54 -36.70
C GLY A 12 -35.73 46.90 -36.63
N GLN A 13 -34.63 47.64 -36.86
CA GLN A 13 -33.31 47.02 -37.06
C GLN A 13 -32.35 47.10 -35.86
N ASP A 14 -32.49 48.06 -34.94
CA ASP A 14 -31.52 48.23 -33.84
C ASP A 14 -31.80 47.35 -32.60
N THR A 15 -33.04 46.91 -32.38
CA THR A 15 -33.40 46.08 -31.20
C THR A 15 -32.89 44.64 -31.29
N LYS A 16 -32.60 44.16 -32.50
CA LYS A 16 -32.20 42.76 -32.74
C LYS A 16 -30.70 42.53 -32.50
N ALA A 17 -29.86 43.56 -32.70
CA ALA A 17 -28.41 43.46 -32.53
C ALA A 17 -28.00 43.46 -31.05
N THR A 18 -28.67 44.25 -30.20
CA THR A 18 -28.40 44.33 -28.75
C THR A 18 -28.74 43.03 -28.01
N ASN A 19 -29.85 42.37 -28.38
CA ASN A 19 -30.30 41.12 -27.73
C ASN A 19 -29.39 39.90 -28.00
N ILE A 20 -28.71 39.86 -29.14
CA ILE A 20 -27.89 38.70 -29.52
C ILE A 20 -26.54 38.72 -28.79
N GLY A 21 -25.99 39.92 -28.53
CA GLY A 21 -24.75 40.07 -27.75
C GLY A 21 -24.92 39.68 -26.28
N GLU A 22 -26.04 40.07 -25.67
CA GLU A 22 -26.35 39.78 -24.27
C GLU A 22 -26.64 38.29 -24.05
N ALA A 23 -27.40 37.65 -24.95
CA ALA A 23 -27.64 36.21 -24.93
C ALA A 23 -26.34 35.40 -25.10
N ALA A 24 -25.41 35.84 -25.96
CA ALA A 24 -24.13 35.19 -26.14
C ALA A 24 -23.22 35.31 -24.89
N GLN A 25 -23.26 36.45 -24.19
CA GLN A 25 -22.51 36.63 -22.93
C GLN A 25 -23.00 35.73 -21.81
N ILE A 26 -24.33 35.56 -21.64
CA ILE A 26 -24.90 34.70 -20.60
C ILE A 26 -24.50 33.24 -20.80
N VAL A 27 -24.57 32.75 -22.04
CA VAL A 27 -24.16 31.37 -22.37
C VAL A 27 -22.66 31.17 -22.14
N GLN A 28 -21.83 32.18 -22.41
CA GLN A 28 -20.38 32.10 -22.21
C GLN A 28 -19.99 32.18 -20.72
N GLU A 29 -20.68 33.00 -19.92
CA GLU A 29 -20.55 33.04 -18.45
C GLU A 29 -20.95 31.71 -17.81
N GLU A 30 -22.07 31.12 -18.25
CA GLU A 30 -22.54 29.83 -17.74
C GLU A 30 -21.58 28.68 -18.11
N ALA A 31 -21.09 28.65 -19.34
CA ALA A 31 -20.07 27.68 -19.77
C ALA A 31 -18.77 27.82 -18.97
N LYS A 32 -18.37 29.05 -18.63
CA LYS A 32 -17.20 29.34 -17.79
C LYS A 32 -17.43 28.92 -16.35
N SER A 33 -18.63 29.11 -15.80
CA SER A 33 -19.01 28.67 -14.46
C SER A 33 -19.00 27.14 -14.34
N VAL A 34 -19.58 26.42 -15.31
CA VAL A 34 -19.55 24.95 -15.34
C VAL A 34 -18.11 24.44 -15.45
N ALA A 35 -17.29 25.06 -16.31
CA ALA A 35 -15.87 24.73 -16.41
C ALA A 35 -15.11 24.97 -15.10
N GLN A 36 -15.45 26.02 -14.35
CA GLN A 36 -14.85 26.33 -13.05
C GLN A 36 -15.20 25.29 -11.98
N ILE A 37 -16.48 24.92 -11.84
CA ILE A 37 -16.93 23.91 -10.86
C ILE A 37 -16.30 22.54 -11.17
N MET A 38 -16.21 22.18 -12.45
CA MET A 38 -15.50 20.95 -12.85
C MET A 38 -14.01 21.02 -12.52
N GLY A 39 -13.38 22.18 -12.71
CA GLY A 39 -11.99 22.41 -12.31
C GLY A 39 -11.76 22.27 -10.81
N GLU A 40 -12.67 22.80 -9.99
CA GLU A 40 -12.64 22.68 -8.52
C GLU A 40 -12.84 21.23 -8.06
N LEU A 41 -13.80 20.50 -8.63
CA LEU A 41 -14.03 19.08 -8.30
C LEU A 41 -12.83 18.19 -8.66
N ILE A 42 -12.20 18.45 -9.81
CA ILE A 42 -10.97 17.74 -10.21
C ILE A 42 -9.83 18.06 -9.25
N ALA A 43 -9.69 19.33 -8.85
CA ALA A 43 -8.67 19.74 -7.88
C ALA A 43 -8.90 19.07 -6.51
N ASP A 44 -10.14 19.00 -6.04
CA ASP A 44 -10.52 18.35 -4.78
C ASP A 44 -10.30 16.83 -4.83
N ALA A 45 -10.65 16.18 -5.94
CA ALA A 45 -10.36 14.77 -6.16
C ALA A 45 -8.85 14.48 -6.15
N GLN A 46 -8.04 15.34 -6.78
CA GLN A 46 -6.58 15.23 -6.73
C GLN A 46 -6.05 15.42 -5.30
N GLN A 47 -6.61 16.35 -4.53
CA GLN A 47 -6.24 16.52 -3.12
C GLN A 47 -6.59 15.30 -2.27
N LEU A 48 -7.75 14.68 -2.49
CA LEU A 48 -8.17 13.50 -1.75
C LEU A 48 -7.24 12.32 -2.02
N VAL A 49 -6.89 12.06 -3.29
CA VAL A 49 -5.95 11.00 -3.66
C VAL A 49 -4.58 11.22 -3.03
N ARG A 50 -4.09 12.46 -3.01
CA ARG A 50 -2.83 12.80 -2.33
C ARG A 50 -2.90 12.52 -0.82
N LYS A 51 -4.01 12.90 -0.17
CA LYS A 51 -4.22 12.64 1.26
C LYS A 51 -4.25 11.15 1.58
N GLU A 52 -4.97 10.35 0.80
CA GLU A 52 -5.03 8.89 0.97
C GLU A 52 -3.64 8.26 0.78
N PHE A 53 -2.86 8.74 -0.18
CA PHE A 53 -1.48 8.27 -0.38
C PHE A 53 -0.56 8.66 0.79
N GLU A 54 -0.67 9.89 1.29
CA GLU A 54 0.09 10.34 2.46
C GLU A 54 -0.27 9.53 3.72
N LEU A 55 -1.56 9.23 3.91
CA LEU A 55 -2.04 8.41 5.01
C LEU A 55 -1.55 6.97 4.89
N ALA A 56 -1.72 6.34 3.73
CA ALA A 56 -1.24 5.00 3.47
C ALA A 56 0.28 4.89 3.64
N LYS A 57 1.03 5.91 3.22
CA LYS A 57 2.48 5.98 3.44
C LYS A 57 2.82 6.02 4.94
N GLU A 58 2.10 6.81 5.73
CA GLU A 58 2.35 6.90 7.17
C GLU A 58 1.93 5.60 7.89
N GLU A 59 0.83 4.97 7.47
CA GLU A 59 0.40 3.66 8.00
C GLU A 59 1.44 2.58 7.72
N VAL A 60 1.92 2.46 6.47
CA VAL A 60 2.98 1.52 6.11
C VAL A 60 4.25 1.80 6.92
N LYS A 61 4.65 3.07 7.05
CA LYS A 61 5.84 3.45 7.85
C LYS A 61 5.66 3.10 9.33
N SER A 62 4.47 3.32 9.88
CA SER A 62 4.13 2.95 11.26
C SER A 62 4.20 1.44 11.46
N GLU A 63 3.60 0.64 10.58
CA GLU A 63 3.67 -0.82 10.62
C GLU A 63 5.10 -1.33 10.49
N VAL A 64 5.89 -0.79 9.56
CA VAL A 64 7.32 -1.13 9.41
C VAL A 64 8.10 -0.78 10.68
N SER A 65 7.85 0.38 11.29
CA SER A 65 8.49 0.80 12.53
C SER A 65 8.16 -0.14 13.70
N LYS A 66 6.89 -0.56 13.84
CA LYS A 66 6.49 -1.55 14.85
C LYS A 66 7.20 -2.88 14.66
N VAL A 67 7.25 -3.39 13.42
CA VAL A 67 7.97 -4.62 13.08
C VAL A 67 9.46 -4.47 13.38
N GLN A 68 10.07 -3.33 13.06
CA GLN A 68 11.47 -3.04 13.34
C GLN A 68 11.76 -3.04 14.84
N GLN A 69 10.95 -2.35 15.64
CA GLN A 69 11.10 -2.32 17.11
C GLN A 69 10.89 -3.70 17.72
N GLY A 70 9.91 -4.46 17.20
CA GLY A 70 9.71 -5.86 17.55
C GLY A 70 10.94 -6.72 17.24
N ALA A 71 11.53 -6.57 16.06
CA ALA A 71 12.73 -7.32 15.66
C ALA A 71 13.95 -6.97 16.53
N ILE A 72 14.14 -5.68 16.85
CA ILE A 72 15.25 -5.23 17.72
C ILE A 72 15.08 -5.80 19.13
N SER A 73 13.90 -5.67 19.73
CA SER A 73 13.64 -6.18 21.08
C SER A 73 13.78 -7.70 21.16
N LEU A 74 13.28 -8.44 20.15
CA LEU A 74 13.51 -9.88 20.04
C LEU A 74 15.00 -10.21 19.89
N GLY A 75 15.74 -9.49 19.06
CA GLY A 75 17.18 -9.69 18.88
C GLY A 75 17.96 -9.51 20.19
N ILE A 76 17.67 -8.44 20.93
CA ILE A 76 18.27 -8.20 22.26
C ILE A 76 17.88 -9.31 23.23
N GLY A 77 16.60 -9.67 23.29
CA GLY A 77 16.10 -10.73 24.18
C GLY A 77 16.77 -12.09 23.90
N ILE A 78 16.90 -12.46 22.62
CA ILE A 78 17.61 -13.67 22.20
C ILE A 78 19.08 -13.59 22.62
N GLY A 79 19.75 -12.45 22.41
CA GLY A 79 21.16 -12.27 22.79
C GLY A 79 21.38 -12.42 24.30
N VAL A 80 20.59 -11.72 25.12
CA VAL A 80 20.69 -11.80 26.59
C VAL A 80 20.37 -13.20 27.09
N THR A 81 19.30 -13.81 26.57
CA THR A 81 18.91 -15.17 26.96
C THR A 81 19.97 -16.19 26.53
N ALA A 82 20.58 -16.01 25.36
CA ALA A 82 21.67 -16.88 24.89
C ALA A 82 22.87 -16.82 25.85
N ILE A 83 23.31 -15.62 26.24
CA ILE A 83 24.41 -15.45 27.22
C ILE A 83 24.04 -16.09 28.56
N GLY A 84 22.83 -15.83 29.08
CA GLY A 84 22.36 -16.41 30.34
C GLY A 84 22.29 -17.94 30.27
N SER A 85 21.78 -18.49 29.17
CA SER A 85 21.73 -19.94 28.94
C SER A 85 23.14 -20.55 28.87
N MET A 86 24.11 -19.88 28.23
CA MET A 86 25.48 -20.37 28.15
C MET A 86 26.12 -20.51 29.54
N LEU A 87 25.94 -19.51 30.40
CA LEU A 87 26.42 -19.58 31.79
C LEU A 87 25.74 -20.72 32.57
N LEU A 88 24.43 -20.89 32.38
CA LEU A 88 23.67 -21.98 33.00
C LEU A 88 24.13 -23.36 32.51
N LEU A 89 24.49 -23.49 31.23
CA LEU A 89 25.02 -24.74 30.69
C LEU A 89 26.39 -25.08 31.26
N ILE A 90 27.27 -24.10 31.42
CA ILE A 90 28.56 -24.31 32.10
C ILE A 90 28.33 -24.78 33.53
N MET A 91 27.38 -24.17 34.25
CA MET A 91 26.99 -24.62 35.58
C MET A 91 26.45 -26.05 35.57
N CYS A 92 25.55 -26.39 34.64
CA CYS A 92 25.01 -27.75 34.50
C CYS A 92 26.11 -28.77 34.24
N VAL A 93 27.10 -28.47 33.40
CA VAL A 93 28.22 -29.37 33.13
C VAL A 93 29.06 -29.61 34.39
N HIS A 94 29.38 -28.55 35.15
CA HIS A 94 30.10 -28.70 36.41
C HIS A 94 29.30 -29.51 37.44
N LEU A 95 28.01 -29.20 37.59
CA LEU A 95 27.13 -29.92 38.50
C LEU A 95 27.02 -31.42 38.14
N LEU A 96 26.94 -31.76 36.85
CA LEU A 96 26.87 -33.13 36.39
C LEU A 96 28.19 -33.88 36.63
N THR A 97 29.31 -33.19 36.45
CA THR A 97 30.66 -33.70 36.74
C THR A 97 30.80 -34.00 38.24
N ASP A 98 30.37 -33.09 39.11
CA ASP A 98 30.46 -33.24 40.57
C ASP A 98 29.55 -34.35 41.12
N ILE A 99 28.32 -34.47 40.60
CA ILE A 99 27.35 -35.47 41.08
C ILE A 99 27.69 -36.87 40.60
N PHE A 100 28.08 -37.02 39.33
CA PHE A 100 28.29 -38.33 38.70
C PHE A 100 29.77 -38.75 38.64
N LEU A 101 30.69 -37.91 39.15
CA LEU A 101 32.14 -38.12 39.10
C LEU A 101 32.66 -38.43 37.69
N LEU A 102 32.00 -37.83 36.69
CA LEU A 102 32.34 -38.01 35.28
C LEU A 102 33.52 -37.13 34.88
N GLU A 103 34.28 -37.55 33.86
CA GLU A 103 35.27 -36.66 33.25
C GLU A 103 34.56 -35.51 32.52
N LEU A 104 35.14 -34.30 32.60
CA LEU A 104 34.52 -33.07 32.05
C LEU A 104 34.08 -33.24 30.59
N TRP A 105 34.89 -33.91 29.76
CA TRP A 105 34.60 -34.10 28.34
C TRP A 105 33.31 -34.88 28.10
N LEU A 106 33.00 -35.85 28.96
CA LEU A 106 31.80 -36.68 28.84
C LEU A 106 30.55 -35.88 29.23
N SER A 107 30.65 -35.06 30.28
CA SER A 107 29.59 -34.14 30.70
C SER A 107 29.25 -33.12 29.60
N TYR A 108 30.26 -32.54 28.95
CA TYR A 108 30.05 -31.66 27.79
C TYR A 108 29.38 -32.39 26.62
N LEU A 109 29.76 -33.64 26.36
CA LEU A 109 29.18 -34.42 25.28
C LEU A 109 27.70 -34.73 25.51
N ILE A 110 27.31 -35.05 26.74
CA ILE A 110 25.91 -35.34 27.11
C ILE A 110 25.05 -34.08 26.99
N VAL A 111 25.48 -32.98 27.62
CA VAL A 111 24.73 -31.72 27.61
C VAL A 111 24.67 -31.14 26.20
N GLY A 112 25.81 -31.07 25.52
CA GLY A 112 25.91 -30.58 24.14
C GLY A 112 25.14 -31.46 23.15
N GLY A 113 25.22 -32.78 23.29
CA GLY A 113 24.49 -33.74 22.45
C GLY A 113 22.97 -33.62 22.62
N THR A 114 22.50 -33.45 23.86
CA THR A 114 21.06 -33.25 24.13
C THR A 114 20.55 -31.95 23.52
N LEU A 115 21.30 -30.85 23.66
CA LEU A 115 20.98 -29.57 23.03
C LEU A 115 21.02 -29.63 21.51
N ALA A 116 22.02 -30.30 20.93
CA ALA A 116 22.12 -30.48 19.49
C ALA A 116 20.93 -31.27 18.94
N PHE A 117 20.50 -32.32 19.64
CA PHE A 117 19.33 -33.10 19.27
C PHE A 117 18.05 -32.27 19.27
N ILE A 118 17.81 -31.50 20.34
CA ILE A 118 16.67 -30.58 20.44
C ILE A 118 16.75 -29.51 19.33
N GLY A 119 17.94 -28.96 19.08
CA GLY A 119 18.18 -27.95 18.06
C GLY A 119 17.86 -28.46 16.65
N ILE A 120 18.24 -29.70 16.32
CA ILE A 120 17.90 -30.33 15.03
C ILE A 120 16.38 -30.45 14.89
N ILE A 121 15.66 -30.91 15.92
CA ILE A 121 14.20 -31.02 15.88
C ILE A 121 13.56 -29.65 15.62
N LEU A 122 13.98 -28.62 16.36
CA LEU A 122 13.47 -27.26 16.18
C LEU A 122 13.78 -26.70 14.79
N LEU A 123 14.96 -26.96 14.24
CA LEU A 123 15.34 -26.55 12.88
C LEU A 123 14.45 -27.23 11.83
N LEU A 124 14.15 -28.52 12.00
CA LEU A 124 13.27 -29.25 11.09
C LEU A 124 11.83 -28.69 11.14
N ILE A 125 11.30 -28.42 12.33
CA ILE A 125 9.99 -27.80 12.51
C ILE A 125 9.97 -26.38 11.91
N GLY A 126 10.99 -25.58 12.19
CA GLY A 126 11.12 -24.22 11.67
C GLY A 126 11.19 -24.20 10.15
N ARG A 127 11.97 -25.10 9.55
CA ARG A 127 12.07 -25.27 8.10
C ARG A 127 10.72 -25.66 7.50
N SER A 128 9.99 -26.61 8.10
CA SER A 128 8.67 -27.02 7.63
C SER A 128 7.67 -25.85 7.66
N ARG A 129 7.69 -25.05 8.74
CA ARG A 129 6.84 -23.85 8.85
C ARG A 129 7.19 -22.80 7.80
N LEU A 130 8.48 -22.54 7.56
CA LEU A 130 8.90 -21.60 6.52
C LEU A 130 8.51 -22.06 5.11
N GLN A 131 8.58 -23.37 4.84
CA GLN A 131 8.16 -23.94 3.56
C GLN A 131 6.64 -23.87 3.34
N SER A 132 5.85 -23.81 4.42
CA SER A 132 4.38 -23.66 4.34
C SER A 132 3.92 -22.21 4.16
N VAL A 133 4.80 -21.22 4.36
CA VAL A 133 4.50 -19.81 4.10
C VAL A 133 4.78 -19.56 2.61
N ASP A 134 3.73 -19.48 1.80
CA ASP A 134 3.85 -19.09 0.39
C ASP A 134 4.07 -17.57 0.32
N PRO A 135 5.28 -17.08 -0.04
CA PRO A 135 5.57 -15.64 -0.06
C PRO A 135 4.85 -14.91 -1.20
N ALA A 136 4.25 -15.64 -2.14
CA ALA A 136 3.44 -15.08 -3.21
C ALA A 136 1.95 -15.27 -2.87
N PRO A 137 1.16 -14.18 -2.73
CA PRO A 137 -0.29 -14.29 -2.60
C PRO A 137 -0.87 -14.73 -3.95
N ARG A 138 -0.87 -16.05 -4.21
CA ARG A 138 -1.38 -16.66 -5.45
C ARG A 138 -2.83 -16.28 -5.71
N ALA A 139 -3.62 -16.07 -4.65
CA ALA A 139 -4.98 -15.55 -4.74
C ALA A 139 -5.02 -14.16 -5.40
N THR A 140 -4.12 -13.24 -5.02
CA THR A 140 -4.03 -11.90 -5.61
C THR A 140 -3.54 -11.95 -7.05
N ILE A 141 -2.54 -12.78 -7.35
CA ILE A 141 -2.03 -12.95 -8.73
C ILE A 141 -3.09 -13.55 -9.65
N SER A 142 -3.88 -14.51 -9.17
CA SER A 142 -5.01 -15.10 -9.91
C SER A 142 -6.10 -14.05 -10.19
N ASN A 143 -6.43 -13.21 -9.22
CA ASN A 143 -7.47 -12.19 -9.38
C ASN A 143 -7.03 -11.12 -10.38
N VAL A 144 -5.79 -10.64 -10.28
CA VAL A 144 -5.22 -9.68 -11.27
C VAL A 144 -5.18 -10.28 -12.68
N ARG A 145 -4.90 -11.58 -12.82
CA ARG A 145 -4.93 -12.26 -14.13
C ARG A 145 -6.34 -12.29 -14.73
N LYS A 146 -7.34 -12.63 -13.91
CA LYS A 146 -8.76 -12.65 -14.32
C LYS A 146 -9.25 -11.25 -14.70
N ASP A 147 -8.81 -10.23 -13.98
CA ASP A 147 -9.16 -8.84 -14.29
C ASP A 147 -8.57 -8.39 -15.63
N ILE A 148 -7.33 -8.80 -15.93
CA ILE A 148 -6.70 -8.53 -17.24
C ILE A 148 -7.42 -9.27 -18.37
N GLU A 149 -7.80 -10.54 -18.15
CA GLU A 149 -8.56 -11.33 -19.13
C GLU A 149 -9.96 -10.71 -19.39
N TRP A 150 -10.66 -10.28 -18.35
CA TRP A 150 -11.98 -9.65 -18.46
C TRP A 150 -11.94 -8.30 -19.21
N VAL A 151 -10.85 -7.53 -19.04
CA VAL A 151 -10.61 -6.27 -19.78
C VAL A 151 -10.27 -6.55 -21.25
N GLN A 152 -9.48 -7.59 -21.54
CA GLN A 152 -9.18 -7.97 -22.92
C GLN A 152 -10.41 -8.47 -23.68
N GLU A 153 -11.31 -9.19 -23.01
CA GLU A 153 -12.54 -9.70 -23.60
C GLU A 153 -13.59 -8.60 -23.86
N GLN A 154 -13.51 -7.48 -23.14
CA GLN A 154 -14.37 -6.31 -23.31
C GLN A 154 -13.85 -5.22 -24.23
N THR A 155 -12.66 -5.40 -24.79
CA THR A 155 -12.22 -4.52 -25.88
C THR A 155 -12.57 -5.22 -27.19
N PRO A 156 -13.79 -5.02 -27.76
CA PRO A 156 -14.08 -5.56 -29.07
C PRO A 156 -13.06 -4.95 -30.03
N SER A 157 -12.28 -5.81 -30.67
CA SER A 157 -11.40 -5.41 -31.76
C SER A 157 -12.27 -4.84 -32.87
N SER A 158 -12.49 -3.53 -32.83
CA SER A 158 -13.03 -2.74 -33.93
C SER A 158 -11.99 -2.74 -35.05
N LYS A 159 -12.00 -3.81 -35.85
CA LYS A 159 -11.36 -3.98 -37.16
C LYS A 159 -11.85 -5.33 -37.67
N LYS A 160 -12.48 -5.46 -38.82
CA LYS A 160 -12.59 -4.61 -40.00
C LYS A 160 -13.75 -5.12 -40.85
#